data_AF-A0AAD7GGZ5-F1
#
_entry.id   AF-A0AAD7GGZ5-F1
#
_cell.length_a   1.000
_cell.length_b   1.000
_cell.length_c   1.000
_cell.angle_alpha   90.00
_cell.angle_beta   90.00
_cell.angle_gamma   90.00
#
_symmetry.space_group_name_H-M   'P 1'
#
loop_
_entity.id
_entity.type
_entity.pdbx_description
1 polymer ?
#
loop_
_entity_poly.entity_id
_entity_poly.type
_entity_poly.pdbx_seq_one_letter_code
_entity_poly.pdbx_strand_id
1 'polypeptide(L)'
;MPHQPTITKLRLNNISKCMAITANTFDVLVNSLKISGLEAISNTIQSLLKLLQTIKQDRNECAELMEHTHTLLNAIITIYIKSDTGADLPSSTLNQIAKFAETLHKIHTFVEAQQSGSKVKKFFRQGELATLLKDGKAGLQQGFNFFN
;
A
#
# COMPACT_ATOMS: atom_id res chain seq x y z
N MET A 1 35.29 7.50 -3.47
CA MET A 1 34.65 6.68 -2.42
C MET A 1 33.33 6.15 -2.97
N PRO A 2 33.16 4.84 -3.14
CA PRO A 2 31.91 4.27 -3.65
C PRO A 2 30.79 4.45 -2.62
N HIS A 3 29.70 5.12 -3.03
CA HIS A 3 28.50 5.29 -2.21
C HIS A 3 27.81 3.94 -2.01
N GLN A 4 28.03 3.29 -0.87
CA GLN A 4 27.14 2.24 -0.39
C GLN A 4 25.72 2.81 -0.31
N PRO A 5 24.73 2.25 -1.02
CA PRO A 5 23.35 2.61 -0.79
C PRO A 5 23.03 2.29 0.67
N THR A 6 22.54 3.28 1.42
CA THR A 6 22.02 3.07 2.77
C THR A 6 21.01 1.93 2.73
N ILE A 7 21.06 0.99 3.69
CA ILE A 7 20.24 -0.24 3.73
C ILE A 7 18.76 0.05 3.42
N THR A 8 18.22 1.17 3.91
CA THR A 8 16.85 1.63 3.64
C THR A 8 16.57 1.92 2.16
N LYS A 9 17.52 2.50 1.42
CA LYS A 9 17.38 2.76 -0.03
C LYS A 9 17.28 1.46 -0.80
N LEU A 10 18.06 0.45 -0.40
CA LEU A 10 17.99 -0.88 -0.99
C LEU A 10 16.66 -1.58 -0.67
N ARG A 11 16.15 -1.43 0.57
CA ARG A 11 14.81 -1.90 0.96
C ARG A 11 13.71 -1.26 0.11
N LEU A 12 13.66 0.07 0.00
CA LEU A 12 12.67 0.79 -0.82
C LEU A 12 12.72 0.37 -2.29
N ASN A 13 13.91 0.15 -2.84
CA ASN A 13 14.06 -0.35 -4.22
C ASN A 13 13.48 -1.78 -4.38
N ASN A 14 13.72 -2.67 -3.41
CA ASN A 14 13.17 -4.03 -3.47
C ASN A 14 11.65 -4.00 -3.34
N ILE A 15 11.12 -3.22 -2.40
CA ILE A 15 9.68 -3.02 -2.23
C ILE A 15 9.06 -2.46 -3.52
N SER A 16 9.69 -1.48 -4.16
CA SER A 16 9.20 -0.93 -5.43
C SER A 16 9.11 -1.99 -6.53
N LYS A 17 10.08 -2.90 -6.64
CA LYS A 17 10.01 -4.02 -7.58
C LYS A 17 8.86 -4.97 -7.27
N CYS A 18 8.70 -5.35 -5.99
CA CYS A 18 7.60 -6.20 -5.55
C CYS A 18 6.23 -5.56 -5.80
N MET A 19 6.08 -4.29 -5.43
CA MET A 19 4.86 -3.51 -5.66
C MET A 19 4.53 -3.36 -7.15
N ALA A 20 5.52 -3.29 -8.04
CA ALA A 20 5.28 -3.27 -9.48
C ALA A 20 4.66 -4.58 -9.98
N ILE A 21 5.13 -5.73 -9.47
CA ILE A 21 4.54 -7.03 -9.78
C ILE A 21 3.10 -7.09 -9.27
N THR A 22 2.87 -6.72 -8.00
CA THR A 22 1.54 -6.67 -7.40
C THR A 22 0.59 -5.76 -8.17
N ALA A 23 1.05 -4.57 -8.59
CA ALA A 23 0.25 -3.63 -9.36
C ALA A 23 -0.17 -4.20 -10.71
N ASN A 24 0.75 -4.87 -11.42
CA ASN A 24 0.43 -5.55 -12.67
C ASN A 24 -0.55 -6.71 -12.44
N THR A 25 -0.42 -7.47 -11.35
CA THR A 25 -1.38 -8.53 -11.03
C THR A 25 -2.77 -7.98 -10.75
N PHE A 26 -2.89 -6.89 -9.99
CA PHE A 26 -4.18 -6.23 -9.77
C PHE A 26 -4.79 -5.70 -11.06
N ASP A 27 -3.99 -5.13 -11.96
CA ASP A 27 -4.47 -4.67 -13.28
C ASP A 27 -5.04 -5.83 -14.10
N VAL A 28 -4.35 -6.98 -14.13
CA VAL A 28 -4.86 -8.19 -14.78
C VAL A 28 -6.16 -8.68 -14.12
N LEU A 29 -6.24 -8.69 -12.79
CA LEU A 29 -7.44 -9.12 -12.07
C LEU A 29 -8.64 -8.19 -12.34
N VAL A 30 -8.44 -6.87 -12.35
CA VAL A 30 -9.49 -5.89 -12.67
C VAL A 30 -10.04 -6.13 -14.07
N ASN A 31 -9.15 -6.31 -15.05
CA ASN A 31 -9.53 -6.53 -16.45
C ASN A 31 -10.21 -7.90 -16.67
N SER A 32 -9.86 -8.91 -15.87
CA SER A 32 -10.37 -10.28 -16.01
C SER A 32 -11.69 -10.50 -15.27
N LEU A 33 -11.83 -9.94 -14.05
CA LEU A 33 -12.94 -10.26 -13.14
C LEU A 33 -14.02 -9.17 -13.08
N LYS A 34 -13.73 -7.93 -13.51
CA LYS A 34 -14.67 -6.77 -13.45
C LYS A 34 -15.31 -6.55 -12.07
N ILE A 35 -14.60 -6.90 -10.99
CA ILE A 35 -15.12 -6.78 -9.61
C ILE A 35 -14.96 -5.36 -9.10
N SER A 36 -16.08 -4.77 -8.68
CA SER A 36 -16.13 -3.43 -8.07
C SER A 36 -15.22 -3.34 -6.83
N GLY A 37 -14.40 -2.29 -6.76
CA GLY A 37 -13.47 -2.04 -5.64
C GLY A 37 -12.01 -2.43 -5.90
N LEU A 38 -11.76 -3.41 -6.78
CA LEU A 38 -10.39 -3.76 -7.20
C LEU A 38 -9.70 -2.63 -7.97
N GLU A 39 -10.47 -1.86 -8.74
CA GLU A 39 -9.96 -0.73 -9.53
C GLU A 39 -9.39 0.38 -8.63
N ALA A 40 -10.10 0.73 -7.56
CA ALA A 40 -9.63 1.75 -6.60
C ALA A 40 -8.33 1.31 -5.92
N ILE A 41 -8.23 0.03 -5.57
CA ILE A 41 -7.02 -0.57 -5.02
C ILE A 41 -5.89 -0.52 -6.06
N SER A 42 -6.12 -0.98 -7.29
CA SER A 42 -5.15 -0.95 -8.38
C SER A 42 -4.59 0.45 -8.62
N ASN A 43 -5.46 1.46 -8.76
CA ASN A 43 -5.08 2.85 -8.95
C ASN A 43 -4.23 3.41 -7.80
N THR A 44 -4.55 3.01 -6.57
CA THR A 44 -3.80 3.45 -5.38
C THR A 44 -2.42 2.80 -5.33
N ILE A 45 -2.29 1.51 -5.67
CA ILE A 45 -1.01 0.79 -5.75
C ILE A 45 -0.11 1.43 -6.82
N GLN A 46 -0.67 1.70 -8.01
CA GLN A 46 0.05 2.36 -9.09
C GLN A 46 0.56 3.75 -8.69
N SER A 47 -0.26 4.50 -7.94
CA SER A 47 0.14 5.80 -7.40
C SER A 47 1.27 5.64 -6.36
N LEU A 48 1.11 4.76 -5.37
CA LEU A 48 2.13 4.44 -4.35
C LEU A 48 3.46 4.04 -4.97
N LEU A 49 3.44 3.23 -6.04
CA LEU A 49 4.64 2.81 -6.76
C LEU A 49 5.44 4.01 -7.32
N LYS A 50 4.74 5.02 -7.85
CA LYS A 50 5.37 6.27 -8.31
C LYS A 50 5.95 7.06 -7.13
N LEU A 51 5.29 7.04 -5.97
CA LEU A 51 5.76 7.77 -4.79
C LEU A 51 7.02 7.15 -4.18
N LEU A 52 7.16 5.81 -4.19
CA LEU A 52 8.28 5.08 -3.57
C LEU A 52 9.66 5.57 -4.03
N GLN A 53 9.78 6.00 -5.29
CA GLN A 53 11.05 6.46 -5.86
C GLN A 53 11.44 7.88 -5.44
N THR A 54 10.50 8.66 -4.93
CA THR A 54 10.67 10.09 -4.66
C THR A 54 10.64 10.42 -3.17
N ILE A 55 10.56 9.42 -2.28
CA ILE A 55 10.54 9.58 -0.82
C ILE A 55 11.86 10.21 -0.32
N LYS A 56 11.72 11.35 0.36
CA LYS A 56 12.86 12.10 0.94
C LYS A 56 12.95 11.98 2.45
N GLN A 57 11.82 11.76 3.12
CA GLN A 57 11.71 11.74 4.58
C GLN A 57 11.11 10.42 5.08
N ASP A 58 11.32 10.12 6.37
CA ASP A 58 10.72 8.99 7.10
C ASP A 58 10.79 7.66 6.30
N ARG A 59 11.95 7.44 5.65
CA ARG A 59 12.14 6.36 4.66
C ARG A 59 11.98 4.97 5.27
N ASN A 60 12.33 4.81 6.55
CA ASN A 60 12.20 3.53 7.26
C ASN A 60 10.72 3.22 7.51
N GLU A 61 9.97 4.20 8.01
CA GLU A 61 8.54 4.08 8.28
C GLU A 61 7.76 3.84 6.99
N CYS A 62 8.11 4.56 5.92
CA CYS A 62 7.54 4.31 4.60
C CYS A 62 7.87 2.89 4.10
N ALA A 63 9.11 2.42 4.27
CA ALA A 63 9.48 1.06 3.88
C ALA A 63 8.67 0.01 4.66
N GLU A 64 8.55 0.16 5.98
CA GLU A 64 7.78 -0.74 6.85
C GLU A 64 6.29 -0.78 6.44
N LEU A 65 5.67 0.39 6.26
CA LEU A 65 4.27 0.47 5.81
C LEU A 65 4.07 -0.23 4.47
N MET A 66 5.00 -0.05 3.53
CA MET A 66 4.90 -0.60 2.18
C MET A 66 5.15 -2.11 2.15
N GLU A 67 6.04 -2.64 2.99
CA GLU A 67 6.23 -4.09 3.17
C GLU A 67 4.94 -4.75 3.69
N HIS A 68 4.32 -4.16 4.73
CA HIS A 68 3.06 -4.66 5.26
C HIS A 68 1.91 -4.54 4.25
N THR A 69 1.83 -3.41 3.55
CA THR A 69 0.85 -3.17 2.49
C THR A 69 0.97 -4.22 1.39
N HIS A 70 2.18 -4.48 0.90
CA HIS A 70 2.47 -5.49 -0.11
C HIS A 70 2.03 -6.90 0.35
N THR A 71 2.28 -7.23 1.62
CA THR A 71 1.88 -8.54 2.17
C THR A 71 0.37 -8.73 2.14
N LEU A 72 -0.41 -7.73 2.55
CA LEU A 72 -1.88 -7.79 2.48
C LEU A 72 -2.40 -7.80 1.06
N LEU A 73 -1.79 -7.04 0.16
CA LEU A 73 -2.15 -7.06 -1.26
C LEU A 73 -1.99 -8.45 -1.87
N ASN A 74 -0.92 -9.18 -1.52
CA ASN A 74 -0.73 -10.55 -1.97
C ASN A 74 -1.75 -11.53 -1.35
N ALA A 75 -2.15 -11.31 -0.10
CA ALA A 75 -3.23 -12.09 0.52
C ALA A 75 -4.56 -11.88 -0.23
N ILE A 76 -4.89 -10.63 -0.58
CA ILE A 76 -6.07 -10.30 -1.38
C ILE A 76 -6.00 -10.94 -2.77
N ILE A 77 -4.87 -10.82 -3.47
CA ILE A 77 -4.64 -11.51 -4.76
C ILE A 77 -4.90 -13.01 -4.62
N THR A 78 -4.38 -13.63 -3.56
CA THR A 78 -4.54 -15.07 -3.32
C THR A 78 -6.00 -15.46 -3.13
N ILE A 79 -6.80 -14.62 -2.48
CA ILE A 79 -8.25 -14.83 -2.32
C ILE A 79 -8.94 -14.84 -3.69
N TYR A 80 -8.66 -13.86 -4.55
CA TYR A 80 -9.25 -13.79 -5.88
C TYR A 80 -8.80 -14.90 -6.83
N ILE A 81 -7.57 -15.39 -6.70
CA ILE A 81 -7.07 -16.53 -7.49
C ILE A 81 -7.71 -17.85 -7.03
N LYS A 82 -7.96 -18.00 -5.72
CA LYS A 82 -8.52 -19.23 -5.13
C LYS A 82 -10.04 -19.28 -5.14
N SER A 83 -10.72 -18.14 -5.17
CA SER A 83 -12.15 -18.11 -5.44
C SER A 83 -12.33 -18.61 -6.87
N ASP A 84 -12.84 -19.83 -7.01
CA ASP A 84 -13.22 -20.42 -8.29
C ASP A 84 -13.97 -19.35 -9.09
N THR A 85 -13.58 -19.13 -10.36
CA THR A 85 -13.86 -17.93 -11.20
C THR A 85 -15.34 -17.69 -11.55
N GLY A 86 -16.23 -17.77 -10.56
CA GLY A 86 -17.67 -17.68 -10.63
C GLY A 86 -18.38 -17.73 -9.26
N ALA A 87 -17.66 -17.97 -8.16
CA ALA A 87 -18.21 -17.84 -6.81
C ALA A 87 -18.04 -16.39 -6.30
N ASP A 88 -19.16 -15.74 -6.00
CA ASP A 88 -19.15 -14.42 -5.36
C ASP A 88 -18.40 -14.51 -4.02
N LEU A 89 -17.47 -13.58 -3.79
CA LEU A 89 -16.79 -13.49 -2.50
C LEU A 89 -17.81 -13.20 -1.39
N PRO A 90 -17.65 -13.78 -0.18
CA PRO A 90 -18.51 -13.46 0.94
C PRO A 90 -18.53 -11.96 1.21
N SER A 91 -19.70 -11.41 1.54
CA SER A 91 -19.86 -9.96 1.79
C SER A 91 -18.93 -9.45 2.91
N SER A 92 -18.61 -10.30 3.88
CA SER A 92 -17.60 -10.02 4.91
C SER A 92 -16.22 -9.75 4.32
N THR A 93 -15.80 -10.53 3.32
CA THR A 93 -14.52 -10.38 2.62
C THR A 93 -14.50 -9.10 1.80
N LEU A 94 -15.55 -8.84 1.03
CA LEU A 94 -15.69 -7.60 0.25
C LEU A 94 -15.64 -6.35 1.14
N ASN A 95 -16.32 -6.39 2.30
CA ASN A 95 -16.28 -5.30 3.27
C ASN A 95 -14.87 -5.06 3.83
N GLN A 96 -14.09 -6.12 4.06
CA GLN A 96 -12.70 -5.97 4.53
C GLN A 96 -11.79 -5.43 3.43
N ILE A 97 -12.00 -5.84 2.18
CA ILE A 97 -11.28 -5.28 1.02
C ILE A 97 -11.59 -3.78 0.87
N ALA A 98 -12.85 -3.36 1.06
CA ALA A 98 -13.22 -1.95 1.04
C ALA A 98 -12.53 -1.14 2.16
N LYS A 99 -12.54 -1.63 3.40
CA LYS A 99 -11.80 -1.01 4.53
C LYS A 99 -10.30 -0.95 4.27
N PHE A 100 -9.76 -1.97 3.61
CA PHE A 100 -8.36 -1.96 3.22
C PHE A 100 -8.07 -0.91 2.13
N ALA A 101 -8.99 -0.67 1.18
CA ALA A 101 -8.86 0.42 0.21
C ALA A 101 -8.81 1.80 0.90
N GLU A 102 -9.63 2.03 1.93
CA GLU A 102 -9.54 3.25 2.75
C GLU A 102 -8.18 3.36 3.48
N THR A 103 -7.69 2.23 4.01
CA THR A 103 -6.37 2.16 4.65
C THR A 103 -5.26 2.48 3.66
N LEU A 104 -5.30 1.93 2.45
CA LEU A 104 -4.37 2.23 1.36
C LEU A 104 -4.37 3.71 1.02
N HIS A 105 -5.54 4.35 0.99
CA HIS A 105 -5.64 5.78 0.73
C HIS A 105 -4.92 6.60 1.83
N LYS A 106 -5.14 6.28 3.12
CA LYS A 106 -4.43 6.95 4.22
C LYS A 106 -2.92 6.77 4.14
N ILE A 107 -2.47 5.56 3.82
CA ILE A 107 -1.05 5.25 3.62
C ILE A 107 -0.49 6.04 2.43
N HIS A 108 -1.23 6.12 1.32
CA HIS A 108 -0.86 6.94 0.17
C HIS A 108 -0.66 8.41 0.57
N THR A 109 -1.65 9.01 1.25
CA THR A 109 -1.56 10.41 1.70
C THR A 109 -0.37 10.64 2.62
N PHE A 110 -0.08 9.70 3.53
CA PHE A 110 1.10 9.75 4.38
C PHE A 110 2.40 9.72 3.57
N VAL A 111 2.55 8.75 2.65
CA VAL A 111 3.76 8.56 1.83
C VAL A 111 3.98 9.74 0.89
N GLU A 112 2.90 10.28 0.31
CA GLU A 112 2.93 11.46 -0.56
C GLU A 112 3.50 12.67 0.19
N ALA A 113 3.07 12.88 1.43
CA ALA A 113 3.58 13.99 2.25
C ALA A 113 5.10 13.89 2.49
N GLN A 114 5.68 12.69 2.50
CA GLN A 114 7.12 12.46 2.68
C GLN A 114 7.98 12.79 1.44
N GLN A 115 7.36 13.16 0.31
CA GLN A 115 8.07 13.69 -0.86
C GLN A 115 8.53 15.13 -0.66
N SER A 116 7.82 15.90 0.18
CA SER A 116 8.09 17.31 0.38
C SER A 116 9.21 17.51 1.40
N GLY A 117 10.30 18.17 0.98
CA GLY A 117 11.44 18.45 1.86
C GLY A 117 11.23 19.61 2.84
N SER A 118 10.08 20.30 2.76
CA SER A 118 9.83 21.51 3.55
C SER A 118 9.47 21.15 4.99
N LYS A 119 10.45 21.30 5.89
CA LYS A 119 10.29 21.08 7.35
C LYS A 119 9.18 21.94 7.96
N VAL A 120 8.91 23.11 7.39
CA VAL A 120 7.85 24.03 7.84
C VAL A 120 6.47 23.44 7.57
N LYS A 121 6.21 22.94 6.36
CA LYS A 121 4.95 22.25 6.04
C LYS A 121 4.75 20.99 6.89
N LYS A 122 5.83 20.27 7.19
CA LYS A 122 5.79 19.10 8.08
C LYS A 122 5.35 19.50 9.49
N PHE A 123 5.91 20.56 10.05
CA PHE A 123 5.57 21.02 11.41
C PHE A 123 4.07 21.36 11.54
N PHE A 124 3.50 22.08 10.59
CA PHE A 124 2.05 22.40 10.61
C PHE A 124 1.13 21.19 10.39
N ARG A 125 1.64 20.08 9.85
CA ARG A 125 0.87 18.85 9.58
C ARG A 125 1.28 17.68 10.47
N GLN A 126 2.10 17.88 11.50
CA GLN A 126 2.62 16.77 12.31
C GLN A 126 1.50 15.93 12.95
N GLY A 127 0.45 16.58 13.49
CA GLY A 127 -0.69 15.87 14.09
C GLY A 127 -1.48 15.05 13.06
N GLU A 128 -1.69 15.61 11.86
CA GLU A 128 -2.36 14.92 10.75
C GLU A 128 -1.54 13.71 10.27
N LEU A 129 -0.23 13.88 10.05
CA LEU A 129 0.66 12.79 9.62
C LEU A 129 0.78 11.69 10.67
N ALA A 130 0.84 12.04 11.95
CA ALA A 130 0.84 11.06 13.03
C ALA A 130 -0.48 10.27 13.07
N THR A 131 -1.60 10.93 12.81
CA THR A 131 -2.92 10.29 12.73
C THR A 131 -3.00 9.35 11.53
N LEU A 132 -2.59 9.81 10.34
CA LEU A 132 -2.54 8.97 9.13
C LEU A 132 -1.65 7.74 9.31
N LEU A 133 -0.48 7.90 9.93
CA LEU A 133 0.43 6.80 10.22
C LEU A 133 -0.20 5.80 11.19
N LYS A 134 -0.79 6.29 12.29
CA LYS A 134 -1.45 5.47 13.30
C LYS A 134 -2.62 4.68 12.69
N ASP A 135 -3.49 5.37 11.97
CA ASP A 135 -4.65 4.77 11.30
C ASP A 135 -4.23 3.78 10.23
N GLY A 136 -3.19 4.10 9.45
CA GLY A 136 -2.61 3.20 8.45
C GLY A 136 -2.10 1.92 9.11
N LYS A 137 -1.28 2.02 10.16
CA LYS A 137 -0.78 0.84 10.90
C LYS A 137 -1.93 0.03 11.52
N ALA A 138 -2.92 0.69 12.11
CA ALA A 138 -4.09 0.01 12.68
C ALA A 138 -4.91 -0.72 11.62
N GLY A 139 -5.14 -0.10 10.46
CA GLY A 139 -5.85 -0.73 9.35
C GLY A 139 -5.08 -1.92 8.76
N LEU A 140 -3.75 -1.82 8.64
CA LEU A 140 -2.90 -2.95 8.24
C LEU A 140 -3.01 -4.10 9.25
N GLN A 141 -2.95 -3.82 10.55
CA GLN A 141 -3.10 -4.85 11.58
C GLN A 141 -4.47 -5.54 11.51
N GLN A 142 -5.54 -4.78 11.29
CA GLN A 142 -6.88 -5.36 11.12
C GLN A 142 -6.95 -6.26 9.88
N GLY A 143 -6.35 -5.84 8.77
CA GLY A 143 -6.23 -6.66 7.57
C GLY A 143 -5.46 -7.95 7.83
N PHE A 144 -4.36 -7.88 8.58
CA PHE A 144 -3.57 -9.07 8.93
C PHE A 144 -4.37 -10.05 9.78
N ASN A 145 -5.13 -9.56 10.76
CA ASN A 145 -5.95 -10.42 11.61
C ASN A 145 -7.10 -11.10 10.86
N PHE A 146 -7.45 -10.64 9.66
CA PHE A 146 -8.54 -11.19 8.87
C PHE A 146 -8.08 -12.05 7.69
N PHE A 147 -7.01 -11.63 6.99
CA PHE A 147 -6.54 -12.29 5.77
C PHE A 147 -5.39 -13.28 5.99
N ASN A 148 -4.70 -13.24 7.13
CA ASN A 148 -3.68 -14.22 7.55
C ASN A 148 -4.18 -15.04 8.75
#